data_AF-A0A849QN51-F1
#
_entry.id   AF-A0A849QN51-F1
#
_cell.length_a   1.000
_cell.length_b   1.000
_cell.length_c   1.000
_cell.angle_alpha   90.00
_cell.angle_beta   90.00
_cell.angle_gamma   90.00
#
_symmetry.space_group_name_H-M   'P 1'
#
loop_
_entity.id
_entity.type
_entity.pdbx_description
1 polymer ?
#
loop_
_entity_poly.entity_id
_entity_poly.type
_entity_poly.pdbx_seq_one_letter_code
_entity_poly.pdbx_strand_id
1 'polypeptide(L)'
;MKGVGSGVENELNRLLASKGGKEVRVRIKEIEKNLQQTEIKSFENHFERSEYHDKLVDICISAFGPESKCYNDLGYAFISSEPLVELGVKNFDVMIYNDKKKHAIFVECKSSVKSNRGKYISDAYEAKTNVIENQKYLEDMLGDEIETMEFVICVPSHKTDGIVRELERQENEGEIDVSSNDLLLIWQVNLFEGEVLQLFTRINSRDKQYKSQHKDLNLTKMLGSDGHEVKSEVLTKFYPSSHPLTMGSKIVTEIVTKNMRENTQINVFSKGTVEQFCKSSRNLAHYACEKLGKNIVDHFIGEGKFFGLIEKVEGEDDLFKLNLEGKRLNTILNNYKEEYKKAFVARKVKQKAAKQVVEEYHKKYPDLSNYVENPE
;
A
#
# COMPACT_ATOMS: atom_id res chain seq x y z
N MET A 1 -8.36 -13.41 -5.40
CA MET A 1 -7.26 -13.99 -6.23
C MET A 1 -7.70 -15.36 -6.74
N LYS A 2 -7.95 -15.50 -8.06
CA LYS A 2 -8.09 -16.83 -8.69
C LYS A 2 -6.68 -17.43 -8.84
N GLY A 3 -6.50 -18.66 -8.37
CA GLY A 3 -5.21 -19.31 -8.22
C GLY A 3 -4.54 -19.62 -9.55
N VAL A 4 -3.52 -18.82 -9.90
CA VAL A 4 -2.47 -19.21 -10.87
C VAL A 4 -1.64 -20.40 -10.34
N GLY A 5 -1.82 -20.78 -9.07
CA GLY A 5 -1.13 -21.90 -8.42
C GLY A 5 -1.62 -23.29 -8.83
N SER A 6 -2.88 -23.48 -9.23
CA SER A 6 -3.42 -24.85 -9.37
C SER A 6 -2.83 -25.63 -10.55
N GLY A 7 -2.50 -24.98 -11.67
CA GLY A 7 -1.91 -25.64 -12.84
C GLY A 7 -0.46 -26.08 -12.61
N VAL A 8 0.39 -25.14 -12.18
CA VAL A 8 1.81 -25.38 -11.92
C VAL A 8 2.01 -26.39 -10.78
N GLU A 9 1.20 -26.34 -9.73
CA GLU A 9 1.29 -27.25 -8.59
C GLU A 9 0.87 -28.68 -8.97
N ASN A 10 -0.22 -28.84 -9.71
CA ASN A 10 -0.65 -30.14 -10.22
C ASN A 10 0.41 -30.76 -11.14
N GLU A 11 1.00 -29.95 -12.01
CA GLU A 11 2.03 -30.40 -12.93
C GLU A 11 3.33 -30.77 -12.21
N LEU A 12 3.76 -29.95 -11.26
CA LEU A 12 4.90 -30.26 -10.40
C LEU A 12 4.69 -31.59 -9.66
N ASN A 13 3.49 -31.82 -9.10
CA ASN A 13 3.18 -33.06 -8.41
C ASN A 13 3.28 -34.28 -9.34
N ARG A 14 2.82 -34.16 -10.60
CA ARG A 14 3.00 -35.21 -11.61
C ARG A 14 4.48 -35.47 -11.91
N LEU A 15 5.27 -34.41 -12.10
CA LEU A 15 6.72 -34.53 -12.33
C LEU A 15 7.44 -35.20 -11.16
N LEU A 16 7.08 -34.84 -9.94
CA LEU A 16 7.63 -35.42 -8.71
C LEU A 16 7.26 -36.89 -8.51
N ALA A 17 6.11 -37.32 -9.03
CA ALA A 17 5.65 -38.72 -9.01
C ALA A 17 6.22 -39.56 -10.17
N SER A 18 6.83 -38.92 -11.17
CA SER A 18 7.41 -39.61 -12.33
C SER A 18 8.72 -40.36 -11.98
N LYS A 19 9.20 -41.21 -12.89
CA LYS A 19 10.52 -41.86 -12.77
C LYS A 19 11.69 -40.87 -12.63
N GLY A 20 11.53 -39.64 -13.15
CA GLY A 20 12.49 -38.54 -13.02
C GLY A 20 12.33 -37.70 -11.74
N GLY A 21 11.38 -38.03 -10.86
CA GLY A 21 11.03 -37.21 -9.70
C GLY A 21 12.20 -36.91 -8.74
N LYS A 22 13.20 -37.81 -8.65
CA LYS A 22 14.40 -37.58 -7.85
C LYS A 22 15.27 -36.45 -8.43
N GLU A 23 15.46 -36.43 -9.76
CA GLU A 23 16.21 -35.37 -10.44
C GLU A 23 15.48 -34.04 -10.33
N VAL A 24 14.15 -34.05 -10.50
CA VAL A 24 13.28 -32.89 -10.30
C VAL A 24 13.46 -32.31 -8.89
N ARG A 25 13.47 -33.14 -7.84
CA ARG A 25 13.70 -32.67 -6.45
C ARG A 25 15.08 -32.05 -6.25
N VAL A 26 16.13 -32.61 -6.85
CA VAL A 26 17.48 -32.05 -6.78
C VAL A 26 17.51 -30.69 -7.47
N ARG A 27 16.94 -30.60 -8.67
CA ARG A 27 16.88 -29.36 -9.44
C ARG A 27 16.11 -28.25 -8.73
N ILE A 28 14.98 -28.56 -8.11
CA ILE A 28 14.22 -27.61 -7.28
C ILE A 28 15.14 -27.02 -6.19
N LYS A 29 15.84 -27.86 -5.42
CA LYS A 29 16.73 -27.39 -4.34
C LYS A 29 17.86 -26.49 -4.84
N GLU A 30 18.43 -26.80 -6.00
CA GLU A 30 19.45 -25.94 -6.63
C GLU A 30 18.88 -24.56 -6.99
N ILE A 31 17.71 -24.53 -7.62
CA ILE A 31 17.05 -23.29 -8.00
C ILE A 31 16.65 -22.50 -6.75
N GLU A 32 16.10 -23.15 -5.73
CA GLU A 32 15.74 -22.51 -4.47
C GLU A 32 16.96 -21.82 -3.83
N LYS A 33 18.11 -22.52 -3.77
CA LYS A 33 19.36 -21.97 -3.25
C LYS A 33 19.82 -20.73 -4.04
N ASN A 34 19.70 -20.76 -5.36
CA ASN A 34 20.09 -19.65 -6.23
C ASN A 34 19.16 -18.44 -6.10
N LEU A 35 17.86 -18.68 -5.89
CA LEU A 35 16.86 -17.63 -5.74
C LEU A 35 16.89 -16.96 -4.37
N GLN A 36 17.29 -17.68 -3.31
CA GLN A 36 17.19 -17.22 -1.92
C GLN A 36 17.69 -15.79 -1.70
N GLN A 37 18.93 -15.48 -2.10
CA GLN A 37 19.52 -14.15 -1.87
C GLN A 37 18.84 -13.06 -2.71
N THR A 38 18.42 -13.39 -3.93
CA THR A 38 17.71 -12.46 -4.81
C THR A 38 16.32 -12.14 -4.26
N GLU A 39 15.60 -13.12 -3.72
CA GLU A 39 14.29 -12.91 -3.13
C GLU A 39 14.36 -12.18 -1.78
N ILE A 40 15.41 -12.37 -0.98
CA ILE A 40 15.66 -11.56 0.23
C ILE A 40 15.80 -10.08 -0.17
N LYS A 41 16.70 -9.78 -1.11
CA LYS A 41 16.91 -8.41 -1.57
C LYS A 41 15.65 -7.81 -2.20
N SER A 42 14.90 -8.62 -2.96
CA SER A 42 13.63 -8.20 -3.54
C SER A 42 12.64 -7.81 -2.44
N PHE A 43 12.48 -8.66 -1.43
CA PHE A 43 11.62 -8.39 -0.27
C PHE A 43 12.01 -7.09 0.44
N GLU A 44 13.29 -6.92 0.77
CA GLU A 44 13.79 -5.71 1.45
C GLU A 44 13.51 -4.45 0.62
N ASN A 45 13.82 -4.48 -0.67
CA ASN A 45 13.52 -3.35 -1.56
C ASN A 45 12.03 -3.03 -1.65
N HIS A 46 11.16 -4.04 -1.66
CA HIS A 46 9.71 -3.84 -1.68
C HIS A 46 9.20 -3.28 -0.37
N PHE A 47 9.71 -3.79 0.76
CA PHE A 47 9.35 -3.33 2.08
C PHE A 47 9.79 -1.88 2.32
N GLU A 48 11.04 -1.54 2.04
CA GLU A 48 11.57 -0.17 2.16
C GLU A 48 10.79 0.83 1.29
N ARG A 49 10.40 0.44 0.07
CA ARG A 49 9.58 1.28 -0.81
C ARG A 49 8.18 1.53 -0.24
N SER A 50 7.60 0.50 0.41
CA SER A 50 6.30 0.64 1.08
C SER A 50 6.42 1.55 2.29
N GLU A 51 7.44 1.37 3.15
CA GLU A 51 7.65 2.27 4.29
C GLU A 51 7.89 3.72 3.84
N TYR A 52 8.62 3.92 2.74
CA TYR A 52 8.84 5.25 2.19
C TYR A 52 7.57 5.85 1.57
N HIS A 53 6.68 5.02 1.02
CA HIS A 53 5.37 5.46 0.54
C HIS A 53 4.46 5.85 1.71
N ASP A 54 4.31 4.97 2.71
CA ASP A 54 3.54 5.25 3.92
C ASP A 54 4.01 6.54 4.59
N LYS A 55 5.33 6.80 4.59
CA LYS A 55 5.90 8.07 5.07
C LYS A 55 5.42 9.30 4.29
N LEU A 56 5.30 9.22 2.96
CA LEU A 56 4.77 10.34 2.17
C LEU A 56 3.29 10.58 2.46
N VAL A 57 2.53 9.50 2.63
CA VAL A 57 1.12 9.56 3.04
C VAL A 57 0.99 10.19 4.43
N ASP A 58 1.82 9.76 5.41
CA ASP A 58 1.87 10.33 6.76
C ASP A 58 2.10 11.86 6.72
N ILE A 59 3.02 12.33 5.87
CA ILE A 59 3.32 13.76 5.71
C ILE A 59 2.10 14.51 5.16
N CYS A 60 1.44 13.95 4.14
CA CYS A 60 0.22 14.55 3.59
C CYS A 60 -0.87 14.61 4.66
N ILE A 61 -1.13 13.51 5.37
CA ILE A 61 -2.16 13.46 6.42
C ILE A 61 -1.85 14.45 7.54
N SER A 62 -0.60 14.48 8.02
CA SER A 62 -0.17 15.36 9.11
C SER A 62 -0.28 16.83 8.74
N ALA A 63 0.00 17.19 7.48
CA ALA A 63 -0.18 18.57 6.98
C ALA A 63 -1.63 19.04 7.07
N PHE A 64 -2.61 18.14 7.13
CA PHE A 64 -4.05 18.42 7.23
C PHE A 64 -4.68 17.80 8.48
N GLY A 65 -3.85 17.49 9.49
CA GLY A 65 -4.28 16.98 10.78
C GLY A 65 -4.86 18.07 11.69
N PRO A 66 -5.55 17.71 12.79
CA PRO A 66 -6.23 18.66 13.68
C PRO A 66 -5.33 19.76 14.26
N GLU A 67 -4.04 19.50 14.45
CA GLU A 67 -3.09 20.48 14.97
C GLU A 67 -2.39 21.31 13.87
N SER A 68 -2.65 21.03 12.60
CA SER A 68 -2.00 21.70 11.48
C SER A 68 -2.59 23.08 11.19
N LYS A 69 -1.83 23.94 10.51
CA LYS A 69 -2.35 25.24 10.05
C LYS A 69 -3.34 25.09 8.90
N CYS A 70 -3.17 24.09 8.04
CA CYS A 70 -4.14 23.83 6.97
C CYS A 70 -5.53 23.48 7.54
N TYR A 71 -5.56 22.78 8.68
CA TYR A 71 -6.81 22.56 9.42
C TYR A 71 -7.28 23.82 10.14
N ASN A 72 -6.47 24.36 11.05
CA ASN A 72 -6.91 25.42 11.97
C ASN A 72 -7.21 26.76 11.27
N ASP A 73 -6.40 27.14 10.28
CA ASP A 73 -6.53 28.46 9.63
C ASP A 73 -7.43 28.40 8.39
N LEU A 74 -7.41 27.27 7.67
CA LEU A 74 -8.08 27.15 6.37
C LEU A 74 -9.30 26.21 6.38
N GLY A 75 -9.44 25.35 7.38
CA GLY A 75 -10.55 24.40 7.52
C GLY A 75 -10.41 23.13 6.67
N TYR A 76 -9.21 22.81 6.17
CA TYR A 76 -8.98 21.57 5.43
C TYR A 76 -8.62 20.44 6.37
N ALA A 77 -9.42 19.37 6.35
CA ALA A 77 -9.23 18.21 7.19
C ALA A 77 -8.92 16.96 6.36
N PHE A 78 -7.99 16.14 6.84
CA PHE A 78 -7.88 14.77 6.39
C PHE A 78 -9.18 14.00 6.68
N ILE A 79 -9.68 13.25 5.70
CA ILE A 79 -10.92 12.45 5.80
C ILE A 79 -10.63 10.95 5.77
N SER A 80 -9.94 10.48 4.74
CA SER A 80 -9.70 9.05 4.52
C SER A 80 -8.43 8.83 3.70
N SER A 81 -7.71 7.76 4.01
CA SER A 81 -6.74 7.16 3.12
C SER A 81 -7.48 6.30 2.10
N GLU A 82 -6.92 6.12 0.90
CA GLU A 82 -7.39 5.19 -0.13
C GLU A 82 -8.92 5.12 -0.31
N PRO A 83 -9.63 6.25 -0.51
CA PRO A 83 -11.07 6.36 -0.26
C PRO A 83 -11.96 5.45 -1.14
N LEU A 84 -11.46 4.77 -2.16
CA LEU A 84 -12.28 3.82 -2.94
C LEU A 84 -11.77 2.37 -2.89
N VAL A 85 -10.89 2.04 -1.95
CA VAL A 85 -10.18 0.74 -1.94
C VAL A 85 -11.13 -0.44 -1.77
N GLU A 86 -12.20 -0.25 -1.00
CA GLU A 86 -13.26 -1.22 -0.74
C GLU A 86 -14.14 -1.52 -1.95
N LEU A 87 -14.09 -0.68 -2.99
CA LEU A 87 -14.75 -0.88 -4.28
C LEU A 87 -13.85 -1.65 -5.26
N GLY A 88 -12.56 -1.82 -4.94
CA GLY A 88 -11.61 -2.54 -5.79
C GLY A 88 -11.25 -1.79 -7.07
N VAL A 89 -11.49 -0.48 -7.11
CA VAL A 89 -11.09 0.41 -8.20
C VAL A 89 -9.80 1.12 -7.85
N LYS A 90 -9.11 1.64 -8.87
CA LYS A 90 -7.93 2.47 -8.68
C LYS A 90 -8.33 3.81 -8.08
N ASN A 91 -7.60 4.27 -7.07
CA ASN A 91 -7.94 5.46 -6.31
C ASN A 91 -6.69 6.27 -5.95
N PHE A 92 -6.89 7.34 -5.19
CA PHE A 92 -5.84 8.16 -4.62
C PHE A 92 -5.48 7.68 -3.21
N ASP A 93 -4.27 7.97 -2.74
CA ASP A 93 -3.85 7.57 -1.39
C ASP A 93 -4.51 8.37 -0.27
N VAL A 94 -4.90 9.63 -0.51
CA VAL A 94 -5.44 10.53 0.52
C VAL A 94 -6.62 11.35 -0.02
N MET A 95 -7.65 11.51 0.80
CA MET A 95 -8.75 12.46 0.64
C MET A 95 -8.71 13.51 1.75
N ILE A 96 -8.71 14.77 1.36
CA ILE A 96 -8.81 15.95 2.22
C ILE A 96 -10.09 16.70 1.84
N TYR A 97 -10.78 17.30 2.81
CA TYR A 97 -12.02 18.02 2.56
C TYR A 97 -12.12 19.30 3.39
N ASN A 98 -12.78 20.30 2.81
CA ASN A 98 -13.15 21.54 3.47
C ASN A 98 -14.68 21.65 3.48
N ASP A 99 -15.27 21.54 4.66
CA ASP A 99 -16.72 21.50 4.88
C ASP A 99 -17.43 22.80 4.52
N LYS A 100 -16.80 23.95 4.78
CA LYS A 100 -17.35 25.27 4.46
C LYS A 100 -17.32 25.56 2.97
N LYS A 101 -16.30 25.07 2.27
CA LYS A 101 -16.10 25.30 0.83
C LYS A 101 -16.65 24.15 -0.04
N LYS A 102 -17.13 23.07 0.58
CA LYS A 102 -17.55 21.82 -0.08
C LYS A 102 -16.51 21.34 -1.10
N HIS A 103 -15.24 21.44 -0.73
CA HIS A 103 -14.11 21.26 -1.63
C HIS A 103 -13.26 20.08 -1.21
N ALA A 104 -13.08 19.10 -2.10
CA ALA A 104 -12.28 17.91 -1.88
C ALA A 104 -10.95 17.94 -2.66
N ILE A 105 -9.88 17.47 -2.03
CA ILE A 105 -8.56 17.30 -2.64
C ILE A 105 -8.17 15.83 -2.51
N PHE A 106 -7.83 15.21 -3.63
CA PHE A 106 -7.36 13.83 -3.71
C PHE A 106 -5.88 13.80 -4.05
N VAL A 107 -5.07 13.07 -3.28
CA VAL A 107 -3.61 13.11 -3.36
C VAL A 107 -3.04 11.71 -3.58
N GLU A 108 -2.21 11.58 -4.61
CA GLU A 108 -1.50 10.35 -4.99
C GLU A 108 -0.01 10.50 -4.62
N CYS A 109 0.47 9.71 -3.67
CA CYS A 109 1.83 9.72 -3.17
C CYS A 109 2.73 8.74 -3.95
N LYS A 110 3.67 9.26 -4.76
CA LYS A 110 4.63 8.42 -5.49
C LYS A 110 6.02 8.46 -4.89
N SER A 111 6.36 7.42 -4.14
CA SER A 111 7.68 7.24 -3.49
C SER A 111 8.80 6.81 -4.45
N SER A 112 8.46 6.20 -5.60
CA SER A 112 9.44 5.71 -6.59
C SER A 112 9.11 6.12 -8.01
N VAL A 113 9.99 6.95 -8.60
CA VAL A 113 9.76 7.64 -9.89
C VAL A 113 10.78 7.19 -10.98
N LYS A 114 11.47 6.06 -10.79
CA LYS A 114 12.71 5.78 -11.57
C LYS A 114 12.51 5.37 -13.03
N SER A 115 11.53 4.55 -13.40
CA SER A 115 11.48 3.95 -14.74
C SER A 115 10.14 4.03 -15.48
N ASN A 116 9.04 4.41 -14.83
CA ASN A 116 7.74 4.39 -15.47
C ASN A 116 6.86 5.61 -15.12
N ARG A 117 7.43 6.81 -15.33
CA ARG A 117 6.77 8.08 -14.99
C ARG A 117 5.48 8.28 -15.75
N GLY A 118 5.46 7.96 -17.04
CA GLY A 118 4.28 8.09 -17.88
C GLY A 118 3.13 7.26 -17.35
N LYS A 119 3.39 5.99 -16.99
CA LYS A 119 2.38 5.14 -16.34
C LYS A 119 1.85 5.75 -15.05
N TYR A 120 2.66 6.37 -14.21
CA TYR A 120 2.17 6.96 -12.95
C TYR A 120 1.21 8.12 -13.19
N ILE A 121 1.46 8.94 -14.21
CA ILE A 121 0.58 10.04 -14.59
C ILE A 121 -0.72 9.49 -15.16
N SER A 122 -0.65 8.52 -16.09
CA SER A 122 -1.84 7.85 -16.62
C SER A 122 -2.64 7.15 -15.51
N ASP A 123 -1.95 6.49 -14.57
CA ASP A 123 -2.53 5.83 -13.42
C ASP A 123 -3.29 6.83 -12.52
N ALA A 124 -2.77 8.05 -12.33
CA ALA A 124 -3.43 9.11 -11.57
C ALA A 124 -4.64 9.72 -12.30
N TYR A 125 -4.57 9.86 -13.63
CA TYR A 125 -5.73 10.29 -14.42
C TYR A 125 -6.85 9.23 -14.43
N GLU A 126 -6.50 7.94 -14.45
CA GLU A 126 -7.48 6.85 -14.28
C GLU A 126 -8.13 6.90 -12.89
N ALA A 127 -7.35 7.11 -11.83
CA ALA A 127 -7.88 7.30 -10.47
C ALA A 127 -8.81 8.52 -10.39
N LYS A 128 -8.47 9.63 -11.06
CA LYS A 128 -9.32 10.82 -11.17
C LYS A 128 -10.67 10.48 -11.77
N THR A 129 -10.71 9.74 -12.89
CA THR A 129 -11.97 9.31 -13.51
C THR A 129 -12.81 8.49 -12.52
N ASN A 130 -12.20 7.53 -11.82
CA ASN A 130 -12.91 6.72 -10.83
C ASN A 130 -13.48 7.57 -9.68
N VAL A 131 -12.76 8.59 -9.21
CA VAL A 131 -13.25 9.51 -8.18
C VAL A 131 -14.47 10.30 -8.66
N ILE A 132 -14.43 10.84 -9.88
CA ILE A 132 -15.55 11.59 -10.46
C ILE A 132 -16.78 10.69 -10.64
N GLU A 133 -16.59 9.49 -11.18
CA GLU A 133 -17.67 8.51 -11.39
C GLU A 133 -18.28 8.01 -10.06
N ASN A 134 -17.50 8.00 -8.99
CA ASN A 134 -17.93 7.57 -7.65
C ASN A 134 -18.16 8.76 -6.69
N GLN A 135 -18.35 9.98 -7.19
CA GLN A 135 -18.59 11.16 -6.36
C GLN A 135 -19.74 10.94 -5.37
N LYS A 136 -20.87 10.41 -5.85
CA LYS A 136 -22.04 10.20 -5.00
C LYS A 136 -21.77 9.24 -3.84
N TYR A 137 -20.97 8.21 -4.10
CA TYR A 137 -20.53 7.28 -3.06
C TYR A 137 -19.67 7.99 -2.01
N LEU A 138 -18.71 8.81 -2.45
CA LEU A 138 -17.84 9.59 -1.55
C LEU A 138 -18.65 10.56 -0.69
N GLU A 139 -19.65 11.23 -1.26
CA GLU A 139 -20.58 12.12 -0.55
C GLU A 139 -21.39 11.37 0.50
N ASP A 140 -21.89 10.19 0.18
CA ASP A 140 -22.64 9.35 1.12
C ASP A 140 -21.76 8.88 2.29
N MET A 141 -20.48 8.57 2.03
CA MET A 141 -19.52 8.19 3.07
C MET A 141 -19.04 9.39 3.91
N LEU A 142 -18.92 10.56 3.29
CA LEU A 142 -18.59 11.82 3.95
C LEU A 142 -19.76 12.36 4.79
N GLY A 143 -21.00 12.08 4.37
CA GLY A 143 -22.21 12.66 4.94
C GLY A 143 -22.44 14.12 4.50
N ASP A 144 -21.86 14.53 3.38
CA ASP A 144 -21.88 15.91 2.87
C ASP A 144 -21.69 15.95 1.35
N GLU A 145 -22.06 17.06 0.71
CA GLU A 145 -21.89 17.27 -0.74
C GLU A 145 -20.46 17.70 -1.10
N ILE A 146 -19.96 17.27 -2.26
CA ILE A 146 -18.68 17.71 -2.81
C ILE A 146 -18.97 18.59 -4.03
N GLU A 147 -18.98 19.91 -3.87
CA GLU A 147 -19.23 20.83 -4.97
C GLU A 147 -18.06 20.89 -5.96
N THR A 148 -16.83 20.76 -5.46
CA THR A 148 -15.63 20.87 -6.29
C THR A 148 -14.53 19.91 -5.86
N MET A 149 -13.77 19.41 -6.84
CA MET A 149 -12.64 18.50 -6.62
C MET A 149 -11.34 19.05 -7.20
N GLU A 150 -10.22 18.64 -6.60
CA GLU A 150 -8.86 18.80 -7.09
C GLU A 150 -8.08 17.49 -6.95
N PHE A 151 -7.10 17.30 -7.84
CA PHE A 151 -6.33 16.08 -7.94
C PHE A 151 -4.85 16.42 -7.92
N VAL A 152 -4.08 15.71 -7.10
CA VAL A 152 -2.69 16.05 -6.80
C VAL A 152 -1.82 14.80 -6.92
N ILE A 153 -0.64 14.93 -7.51
CA ILE A 153 0.45 13.98 -7.34
C ILE A 153 1.45 14.57 -6.34
N CYS A 154 1.72 13.85 -5.26
CA CYS A 154 2.73 14.18 -4.26
C CYS A 154 3.99 13.32 -4.46
N VAL A 155 5.15 13.96 -4.59
CA VAL A 155 6.45 13.28 -4.78
C VAL A 155 7.54 13.84 -3.88
N PRO A 156 8.63 13.09 -3.63
CA PRO A 156 9.83 13.68 -3.06
C PRO A 156 10.39 14.80 -3.95
N SER A 157 10.87 15.89 -3.36
CA SER A 157 11.37 17.07 -4.09
C SER A 157 12.43 16.76 -5.15
N HIS A 158 13.35 15.85 -4.84
CA HIS A 158 14.40 15.40 -5.75
C HIS A 158 13.87 14.55 -6.95
N LYS A 159 12.57 14.28 -7.02
CA LYS A 159 11.88 13.60 -8.13
C LYS A 159 10.95 14.51 -8.92
N THR A 160 10.64 15.72 -8.43
CA THR A 160 9.68 16.65 -9.02
C THR A 160 9.96 16.91 -10.49
N ASP A 161 11.19 17.32 -10.83
CA ASP A 161 11.59 17.62 -12.21
C ASP A 161 11.33 16.46 -13.17
N GLY A 162 11.52 15.22 -12.72
CA GLY A 162 11.31 14.04 -13.53
C GLY A 162 9.83 13.81 -13.85
N ILE A 163 8.94 14.03 -12.88
CA ILE A 163 7.48 13.96 -13.11
C ILE A 163 7.03 15.12 -13.98
N VAL A 164 7.47 16.34 -13.69
CA VAL A 164 7.06 17.55 -14.41
C VAL A 164 7.43 17.45 -15.89
N ARG A 165 8.64 17.02 -16.22
CA ARG A 165 9.04 16.83 -17.63
C ARG A 165 8.18 15.81 -18.36
N GLU A 166 7.81 14.72 -17.70
CA GLU A 166 6.94 13.71 -18.32
C GLU A 166 5.50 14.22 -18.46
N LEU A 167 5.00 14.97 -17.48
CA LEU A 167 3.69 15.62 -17.52
C LEU A 167 3.62 16.64 -18.66
N GLU A 168 4.62 17.52 -18.76
CA GLU A 168 4.75 18.49 -19.85
C GLU A 168 4.84 17.79 -21.21
N ARG A 169 5.55 16.65 -21.30
CA ARG A 169 5.59 15.84 -22.53
C ARG A 169 4.18 15.37 -22.92
N GLN A 170 3.45 14.72 -22.01
CA GLN A 170 2.09 14.23 -22.28
C GLN A 170 1.10 15.37 -22.59
N GLU A 171 1.21 16.50 -21.91
CA GLU A 171 0.41 17.72 -22.18
C GLU A 171 0.71 18.29 -23.58
N ASN A 172 1.99 18.38 -23.98
CA ASN A 172 2.39 18.88 -25.30
C ASN A 172 2.06 17.92 -26.45
N GLU A 173 2.08 16.62 -26.21
CA GLU A 173 1.71 15.59 -27.19
C GLU A 173 0.18 15.40 -27.30
N GLY A 174 -0.61 16.07 -26.47
CA GLY A 174 -2.08 15.99 -26.48
C GLY A 174 -2.63 14.71 -25.85
N GLU A 175 -1.80 13.92 -25.14
CA GLU A 175 -2.26 12.81 -24.31
C GLU A 175 -3.11 13.32 -23.12
N ILE A 176 -2.83 14.56 -22.67
CA ILE A 176 -3.58 15.27 -21.63
C ILE A 176 -4.15 16.55 -22.22
N ASP A 177 -5.46 16.75 -22.07
CA ASP A 177 -6.13 17.98 -22.47
C ASP A 177 -5.83 19.12 -21.48
N VAL A 178 -4.88 19.98 -21.83
CA VAL A 178 -4.49 21.18 -21.07
C VAL A 178 -5.61 22.23 -20.94
N SER A 179 -6.70 22.12 -21.71
CA SER A 179 -7.86 23.00 -21.58
C SER A 179 -8.81 22.57 -20.45
N SER A 180 -8.64 21.35 -19.93
CA SER A 180 -9.39 20.85 -18.78
C SER A 180 -9.15 21.70 -17.52
N ASN A 181 -10.21 21.89 -16.72
CA ASN A 181 -10.13 22.60 -15.44
C ASN A 181 -9.65 21.71 -14.28
N ASP A 182 -9.47 20.41 -14.52
CA ASP A 182 -9.16 19.41 -13.50
C ASP A 182 -7.79 18.75 -13.78
N LEU A 183 -6.80 19.56 -14.10
CA LEU A 183 -5.41 19.11 -14.29
C LEU A 183 -4.80 18.66 -12.96
N LEU A 184 -3.90 17.69 -13.01
CA LEU A 184 -3.17 17.25 -11.83
C LEU A 184 -2.26 18.37 -11.32
N LEU A 185 -2.39 18.74 -10.05
CA LEU A 185 -1.43 19.59 -9.35
C LEU A 185 -0.25 18.74 -8.85
N ILE A 186 0.89 19.38 -8.62
CA ILE A 186 2.09 18.68 -8.13
C ILE A 186 2.42 19.21 -6.75
N TRP A 187 2.40 18.32 -5.75
CA TRP A 187 3.02 18.56 -4.47
C TRP A 187 4.39 17.91 -4.42
N GLN A 188 5.32 18.59 -3.75
CA GLN A 188 6.64 18.09 -3.47
C GLN A 188 6.94 18.09 -1.98
N VAL A 189 7.65 17.07 -1.52
CA VAL A 189 8.04 16.92 -0.12
C VAL A 189 9.56 17.02 -0.01
N ASN A 190 10.03 18.00 0.77
CA ASN A 190 11.41 18.03 1.22
C ASN A 190 11.54 17.23 2.53
N LEU A 191 12.52 16.34 2.59
CA LEU A 191 12.77 15.44 3.74
C LEU A 191 14.10 15.75 4.46
N PHE A 192 14.89 16.71 3.96
CA PHE A 192 16.25 16.95 4.46
C PHE A 192 16.30 17.91 5.66
N GLU A 193 15.46 18.94 5.70
CA GLU A 193 15.46 19.99 6.73
C GLU A 193 14.03 20.30 7.17
N GLY A 194 13.49 19.46 8.07
CA GLY A 194 12.06 19.43 8.35
C GLY A 194 11.28 18.76 7.21
N GLU A 195 10.17 18.11 7.55
CA GLU A 195 9.28 17.55 6.54
C GLU A 195 8.44 18.70 5.98
N VAL A 196 8.78 19.22 4.80
CA VAL A 196 8.12 20.39 4.22
C VAL A 196 7.31 19.98 3.00
N LEU A 197 5.99 20.20 3.04
CA LEU A 197 5.07 20.00 1.92
C LEU A 197 4.92 21.30 1.12
N GLN A 198 5.11 21.24 -0.19
CA GLN A 198 5.06 22.41 -1.06
C GLN A 198 4.29 22.12 -2.35
N LEU A 199 3.57 23.12 -2.86
CA LEU A 199 2.98 23.17 -4.17
C LEU A 199 4.04 23.58 -5.19
N PHE A 200 4.22 22.76 -6.22
CA PHE A 200 5.10 23.07 -7.34
C PHE A 200 4.31 23.69 -8.49
N THR A 201 4.64 24.94 -8.84
CA THR A 201 3.87 25.74 -9.81
C THR A 201 4.56 25.94 -11.16
N ARG A 202 5.85 25.57 -11.29
CA ARG A 202 6.68 25.85 -12.48
C ARG A 202 6.51 24.78 -13.56
N ILE A 203 5.30 24.69 -14.13
CA ILE A 203 4.94 23.78 -15.23
C ILE A 203 4.74 24.62 -16.49
N ASN A 204 5.61 24.47 -17.49
CA ASN A 204 5.70 25.37 -18.65
C ASN A 204 4.67 25.08 -19.74
N SER A 205 4.19 23.84 -19.85
CA SER A 205 3.11 23.46 -20.78
C SER A 205 1.78 24.11 -20.44
N ARG A 206 1.65 24.67 -19.23
CA ARG A 206 0.43 25.36 -18.77
C ARG A 206 0.52 26.85 -19.10
N ASP A 207 -0.35 27.26 -20.00
CA ASP A 207 -0.49 28.63 -20.53
C ASP A 207 -0.76 29.71 -19.47
N LYS A 208 -1.32 29.32 -18.32
CA LYS A 208 -1.70 30.25 -17.25
C LYS A 208 -1.30 29.71 -15.89
N GLN A 209 -0.62 30.55 -15.09
CA GLN A 209 -0.09 30.17 -13.77
C GLN A 209 -1.15 29.58 -12.82
N TYR A 210 -2.40 30.01 -12.92
CA TYR A 210 -3.48 29.49 -12.06
C TYR A 210 -3.80 28.00 -12.30
N LYS A 211 -3.44 27.43 -13.46
CA LYS A 211 -3.63 26.00 -13.75
C LYS A 211 -2.66 25.09 -12.98
N SER A 212 -1.68 25.68 -12.30
CA SER A 212 -0.77 24.99 -11.39
C SER A 212 -1.01 25.41 -9.93
N GLN A 213 -2.12 26.09 -9.66
CA GLN A 213 -2.51 26.58 -8.32
C GLN A 213 -3.76 25.87 -7.85
N HIS A 214 -3.96 25.84 -6.52
CA HIS A 214 -5.23 25.44 -5.96
C HIS A 214 -6.31 26.48 -6.27
N LYS A 215 -7.54 26.01 -6.47
CA LYS A 215 -8.77 26.82 -6.56
C LYS A 215 -8.90 27.73 -5.33
N ASP A 216 -8.47 27.26 -4.15
CA ASP A 216 -8.28 28.09 -2.98
C ASP A 216 -6.91 28.78 -2.97
N LEU A 217 -6.91 30.10 -3.17
CA LEU A 217 -5.70 30.92 -3.15
C LEU A 217 -5.03 30.97 -1.78
N ASN A 218 -5.76 30.77 -0.68
CA ASN A 218 -5.15 30.72 0.65
C ASN A 218 -4.37 29.43 0.85
N LEU A 219 -4.89 28.29 0.36
CA LEU A 219 -4.13 27.04 0.33
C LEU A 219 -2.92 27.13 -0.60
N THR A 220 -3.07 27.76 -1.77
CA THR A 220 -1.95 28.06 -2.67
C THR A 220 -0.83 28.85 -1.97
N LYS A 221 -1.18 29.86 -1.16
CA LYS A 221 -0.21 30.64 -0.39
C LYS A 221 0.43 29.80 0.72
N MET A 222 -0.37 29.02 1.46
CA MET A 222 0.09 28.18 2.57
C MET A 222 1.10 27.13 2.10
N LEU A 223 0.84 26.49 0.95
CA LEU A 223 1.71 25.50 0.35
C LEU A 223 2.69 26.12 -0.66
N GLY A 224 2.81 27.44 -0.74
CA GLY A 224 3.60 28.12 -1.77
C GLY A 224 5.13 27.91 -1.66
N SER A 225 5.91 28.88 -2.14
CA SER A 225 7.37 28.75 -2.28
C SER A 225 8.12 28.34 -1.00
N ASP A 226 7.69 28.83 0.16
CA ASP A 226 8.32 28.50 1.45
C ASP A 226 7.86 27.15 2.00
N GLY A 227 6.72 26.65 1.53
CA GLY A 227 6.12 25.41 1.98
C GLY A 227 5.46 25.46 3.35
N HIS A 228 4.80 24.35 3.67
CA HIS A 228 4.26 24.09 5.00
C HIS A 228 5.13 23.07 5.71
N GLU A 229 5.76 23.50 6.82
CA GLU A 229 6.46 22.58 7.72
C GLU A 229 5.44 21.68 8.41
N VAL A 230 5.60 20.38 8.20
CA VAL A 230 4.77 19.33 8.76
C VAL A 230 5.39 18.87 10.07
N LYS A 231 4.76 19.24 11.18
CA LYS A 231 5.02 18.61 12.46
C LYS A 231 4.33 17.25 12.45
N SER A 232 5.12 16.20 12.28
CA SER A 232 4.61 14.84 12.17
C SER A 232 3.87 14.43 13.45
N GLU A 233 2.54 14.52 13.42
CA GLU A 233 1.69 13.77 14.34
C GLU A 233 1.12 12.60 13.56
N VAL A 234 1.64 11.41 13.82
CA VAL A 234 1.17 10.18 13.20
C VAL A 234 -0.24 9.89 13.71
N LEU A 235 -1.25 10.35 12.96
CA LEU A 235 -2.67 10.21 13.30
C LEU A 235 -3.20 8.77 13.17
N THR A 236 -2.46 7.90 12.48
CA THR A 236 -2.88 6.53 12.14
C THR A 236 -1.78 5.50 12.35
N LYS A 237 -2.11 4.21 12.43
CA LYS A 237 -1.11 3.14 12.61
C LYS A 237 -0.66 2.52 11.30
N PHE A 238 -1.54 2.43 10.31
CA PHE A 238 -1.30 1.87 8.98
C PHE A 238 -2.44 2.22 8.01
N TYR A 239 -2.24 1.87 6.74
CA TYR A 239 -3.18 2.09 5.63
C TYR A 239 -3.71 0.75 5.09
N PRO A 240 -4.86 0.74 4.38
CA PRO A 240 -5.42 -0.49 3.78
C PRO A 240 -4.42 -1.27 2.91
N SER A 241 -3.56 -0.56 2.16
CA SER A 241 -2.56 -1.15 1.26
C SER A 241 -1.13 -1.22 1.83
N SER A 242 -0.91 -0.79 3.07
CA SER A 242 0.39 -0.92 3.74
C SER A 242 0.93 -2.34 3.63
N HIS A 243 2.24 -2.51 3.59
CA HIS A 243 2.83 -3.85 3.49
C HIS A 243 2.34 -4.77 4.64
N PRO A 244 1.99 -6.03 4.39
CA PRO A 244 1.44 -6.93 5.43
C PRO A 244 2.34 -7.08 6.67
N LEU A 245 3.67 -7.04 6.48
CA LEU A 245 4.60 -7.02 7.61
C LEU A 245 4.45 -5.77 8.49
N THR A 246 4.19 -4.60 7.89
CA THR A 246 3.95 -3.33 8.62
C THR A 246 2.67 -3.45 9.43
N MET A 247 1.55 -3.82 8.78
CA MET A 247 0.25 -4.01 9.45
C MET A 247 0.35 -5.03 10.58
N GLY A 248 0.92 -6.21 10.30
CA GLY A 248 1.12 -7.27 11.27
C GLY A 248 2.00 -6.85 12.45
N SER A 249 3.05 -6.05 12.22
CA SER A 249 3.89 -5.53 13.30
C SER A 249 3.11 -4.58 14.23
N LYS A 250 2.20 -3.75 13.69
CA LYS A 250 1.33 -2.87 14.49
C LYS A 250 0.30 -3.67 15.29
N ILE A 251 -0.28 -4.70 14.68
CA ILE A 251 -1.21 -5.62 15.36
C ILE A 251 -0.50 -6.37 16.50
N VAL A 252 0.68 -6.95 16.26
CA VAL A 252 1.47 -7.63 17.30
C VAL A 252 1.84 -6.65 18.43
N THR A 253 2.16 -5.40 18.09
CA THR A 253 2.44 -4.35 19.08
C THR A 253 1.24 -4.11 19.99
N GLU A 254 0.05 -3.99 19.42
CA GLU A 254 -1.18 -3.80 20.17
C GLU A 254 -1.46 -4.98 21.09
N ILE A 255 -1.42 -6.21 20.55
CA ILE A 255 -1.64 -7.45 21.33
C ILE A 255 -0.72 -7.48 22.56
N VAL A 256 0.59 -7.33 22.33
CA VAL A 256 1.58 -7.42 23.40
C VAL A 256 1.41 -6.30 24.41
N THR A 257 1.16 -5.07 23.95
CA THR A 257 1.02 -3.91 24.83
C THR A 257 -0.23 -4.02 25.69
N LYS A 258 -1.37 -4.42 25.11
CA LYS A 258 -2.62 -4.66 25.83
C LYS A 258 -2.44 -5.75 26.88
N ASN A 259 -1.88 -6.89 26.51
CA ASN A 259 -1.68 -8.01 27.43
C ASN A 259 -0.72 -7.67 28.57
N MET A 260 0.34 -6.89 28.31
CA MET A 260 1.23 -6.39 29.35
C MET A 260 0.52 -5.46 30.34
N ARG A 261 -0.38 -4.59 29.85
CA ARG A 261 -1.17 -3.69 30.70
C ARG A 261 -2.21 -4.45 31.53
N GLU A 262 -2.83 -5.47 30.96
CA GLU A 262 -3.86 -6.30 31.60
C GLU A 262 -3.28 -7.44 32.46
N ASN A 263 -1.95 -7.59 32.50
CA ASN A 263 -1.24 -8.65 33.21
C ASN A 263 -1.72 -10.07 32.80
N THR A 264 -1.99 -10.26 31.51
CA THR A 264 -2.40 -11.55 30.92
C THR A 264 -1.24 -12.21 30.17
N GLN A 265 -1.47 -13.39 29.58
CA GLN A 265 -0.45 -14.06 28.78
C GLN A 265 -0.09 -13.23 27.54
N ILE A 266 1.15 -12.73 27.50
CA ILE A 266 1.65 -11.77 26.50
C ILE A 266 1.35 -12.18 25.05
N ASN A 267 1.43 -13.47 24.74
CA ASN A 267 1.32 -14.01 23.39
C ASN A 267 -0.07 -14.56 23.03
N VAL A 268 -1.05 -14.54 23.95
CA VAL A 268 -2.41 -15.06 23.67
C VAL A 268 -3.34 -13.90 23.37
N PHE A 269 -4.19 -14.03 22.36
CA PHE A 269 -5.13 -12.98 21.96
C PHE A 269 -6.42 -13.55 21.40
N SER A 270 -7.51 -12.80 21.51
CA SER A 270 -8.76 -13.12 20.83
C SER A 270 -8.83 -12.47 19.45
N LYS A 271 -9.55 -13.06 18.49
CA LYS A 271 -9.83 -12.40 17.21
C LYS A 271 -10.53 -11.08 17.44
N GLY A 272 -11.50 -11.05 18.36
CA GLY A 272 -12.23 -9.83 18.71
C GLY A 272 -11.32 -8.66 19.13
N THR A 273 -10.22 -8.93 19.84
CA THR A 273 -9.24 -7.89 20.19
C THR A 273 -8.55 -7.30 18.96
N VAL A 274 -8.16 -8.14 18.01
CA VAL A 274 -7.53 -7.68 16.77
C VAL A 274 -8.54 -6.97 15.88
N GLU A 275 -9.78 -7.45 15.81
CA GLU A 275 -10.86 -6.80 15.09
C GLU A 275 -11.13 -5.40 15.64
N GLN A 276 -11.24 -5.25 16.96
CA GLN A 276 -11.44 -3.94 17.58
C GLN A 276 -10.33 -2.95 17.22
N PHE A 277 -9.08 -3.44 17.18
CA PHE A 277 -7.94 -2.62 16.78
C PHE A 277 -8.02 -2.20 15.30
N CYS A 278 -8.27 -3.14 14.38
CA CYS A 278 -8.28 -2.90 12.94
C CYS A 278 -9.54 -2.17 12.42
N LYS A 279 -10.66 -2.25 13.15
CA LYS A 279 -11.92 -1.57 12.82
C LYS A 279 -12.00 -0.14 13.37
N SER A 280 -10.97 0.31 14.09
CA SER A 280 -10.89 1.67 14.59
C SER A 280 -10.33 2.62 13.54
N SER A 281 -11.08 3.68 13.23
CA SER A 281 -10.64 4.77 12.33
C SER A 281 -9.38 5.50 12.81
N ARG A 282 -9.01 5.37 14.10
CA ARG A 282 -7.76 5.89 14.66
C ARG A 282 -6.53 5.05 14.30
N ASN A 283 -6.73 3.79 13.93
CA ASN A 283 -5.64 2.86 13.64
C ASN A 283 -5.55 2.56 12.14
N LEU A 284 -6.70 2.42 11.49
CA LEU A 284 -6.87 2.30 10.07
C LEU A 284 -7.56 3.56 9.58
N ALA A 285 -6.82 4.47 8.95
CA ALA A 285 -7.28 5.80 8.55
C ALA A 285 -8.27 5.76 7.38
N HIS A 286 -9.39 5.06 7.51
CA HIS A 286 -10.35 4.85 6.45
C HIS A 286 -11.78 4.86 7.00
N TYR A 287 -12.71 5.53 6.33
CA TYR A 287 -14.11 5.58 6.80
C TYR A 287 -14.77 4.18 6.82
N ALA A 288 -14.42 3.31 5.87
CA ALA A 288 -14.89 1.92 5.77
C ALA A 288 -14.07 0.92 6.61
N CYS A 289 -13.43 1.39 7.68
CA CYS A 289 -12.56 0.58 8.55
C CYS A 289 -13.24 -0.68 9.12
N GLU A 290 -14.56 -0.68 9.29
CA GLU A 290 -15.32 -1.88 9.71
C GLU A 290 -15.17 -3.06 8.73
N LYS A 291 -15.36 -2.80 7.43
CA LYS A 291 -15.27 -3.80 6.36
C LYS A 291 -13.80 -4.17 6.11
N LEU A 292 -12.95 -3.16 5.96
CA LEU A 292 -11.54 -3.35 5.64
C LEU A 292 -10.78 -4.01 6.79
N GLY A 293 -11.03 -3.57 8.02
CA GLY A 293 -10.42 -4.12 9.23
C GLY A 293 -10.67 -5.61 9.38
N LYS A 294 -11.88 -6.10 9.07
CA LYS A 294 -12.18 -7.53 9.07
C LYS A 294 -11.31 -8.30 8.07
N ASN A 295 -11.17 -7.79 6.83
CA ASN A 295 -10.32 -8.42 5.82
C ASN A 295 -8.86 -8.46 6.24
N ILE A 296 -8.37 -7.39 6.88
CA ILE A 296 -7.00 -7.30 7.42
C ILE A 296 -6.80 -8.34 8.54
N VAL A 297 -7.76 -8.50 9.46
CA VAL A 297 -7.71 -9.50 10.52
C VAL A 297 -7.66 -10.92 9.95
N ASP A 298 -8.55 -11.22 9.01
CA ASP A 298 -8.61 -12.54 8.37
C ASP A 298 -7.30 -12.85 7.61
N HIS A 299 -6.71 -11.84 6.94
CA HIS A 299 -5.42 -11.97 6.30
C HIS A 299 -4.28 -12.17 7.31
N PHE A 300 -4.21 -11.37 8.37
CA PHE A 300 -3.20 -11.47 9.43
C PHE A 300 -3.20 -12.85 10.10
N ILE A 301 -4.37 -13.35 10.50
CA ILE A 301 -4.51 -14.67 11.13
C ILE A 301 -4.22 -15.78 10.12
N GLY A 302 -4.77 -15.68 8.90
CA GLY A 302 -4.59 -16.70 7.86
C GLY A 302 -3.14 -16.87 7.43
N GLU A 303 -2.47 -15.75 7.12
CA GLU A 303 -1.06 -15.75 6.73
C GLU A 303 -0.15 -16.09 7.92
N GLY A 304 -0.44 -15.58 9.11
CA GLY A 304 0.29 -15.93 10.33
C GLY A 304 0.23 -17.42 10.66
N LYS A 305 -0.94 -18.06 10.50
CA LYS A 305 -1.08 -19.54 10.62
C LYS A 305 -0.27 -20.27 9.55
N PHE A 306 -0.38 -19.82 8.31
CA PHE A 306 0.35 -20.43 7.20
C PHE A 306 1.88 -20.35 7.40
N PHE A 307 2.38 -19.27 8.00
CA PHE A 307 3.80 -19.11 8.35
C PHE A 307 4.19 -19.74 9.69
N GLY A 308 3.26 -20.33 10.44
CA GLY A 308 3.53 -20.90 11.77
C GLY A 308 3.80 -19.84 12.86
N LEU A 309 3.48 -18.57 12.60
CA LEU A 309 3.60 -17.45 13.54
C LEU A 309 2.41 -17.36 14.49
N ILE A 310 1.25 -17.90 14.09
CA ILE A 310 0.00 -17.88 14.84
C ILE A 310 -0.55 -19.29 14.91
N GLU A 311 -0.94 -19.73 16.10
CA GLU A 311 -1.60 -21.02 16.33
C GLU A 311 -2.98 -20.78 16.94
N LYS A 312 -3.96 -21.64 16.60
CA LYS A 312 -5.26 -21.62 17.28
C LYS A 312 -5.12 -22.34 18.61
N VAL A 313 -5.72 -21.80 19.67
CA VAL A 313 -5.77 -22.48 20.98
C VAL A 313 -6.81 -23.60 20.90
N GLU A 314 -6.44 -24.82 21.29
CA GLU A 314 -7.36 -25.96 21.26
C GLU A 314 -8.56 -25.74 22.19
N GLY A 315 -9.75 -26.12 21.72
CA GLY A 315 -11.00 -25.99 22.47
C GLY A 315 -11.64 -24.61 22.47
N GLU A 316 -10.97 -23.59 21.89
CA GLU A 316 -11.42 -22.20 21.91
C GLU A 316 -11.49 -21.64 20.48
N ASP A 317 -12.69 -21.27 20.02
CA ASP A 317 -12.89 -20.89 18.62
C ASP A 317 -12.30 -19.54 18.23
N ASP A 318 -12.18 -18.63 19.20
CA ASP A 318 -11.75 -17.25 18.98
C ASP A 318 -10.37 -16.91 19.57
N LEU A 319 -9.69 -17.89 20.18
CA LEU A 319 -8.39 -17.67 20.83
C LEU A 319 -7.22 -18.17 19.97
N PHE A 320 -6.18 -17.34 19.95
CA PHE A 320 -4.97 -17.53 19.17
C PHE A 320 -3.75 -17.26 20.02
N LYS A 321 -2.62 -17.85 19.62
CA LYS A 321 -1.33 -17.68 20.25
C LYS A 321 -0.29 -17.27 19.22
N LEU A 322 0.48 -16.24 19.53
CA LEU A 322 1.71 -15.89 18.80
C LEU A 322 2.78 -16.91 19.16
N ASN A 323 3.26 -17.65 18.15
CA ASN A 323 4.38 -18.57 18.28
C ASN A 323 5.72 -17.83 18.13
N LEU A 324 5.95 -16.87 19.03
CA LEU A 324 7.12 -16.00 19.03
C LEU A 324 7.80 -16.08 20.39
N GLU A 325 9.12 -16.19 20.38
CA GLU A 325 9.92 -16.15 21.59
C GLU A 325 10.08 -14.72 22.12
N GLY A 326 10.30 -14.58 23.42
CA GLY A 326 10.61 -13.32 24.07
C GLY A 326 9.57 -12.86 25.09
N LYS A 327 9.99 -11.94 25.96
CA LYS A 327 9.15 -11.33 27.01
C LYS A 327 9.04 -9.80 26.91
N ARG A 328 9.88 -9.18 26.08
CA ARG A 328 9.89 -7.73 25.84
C ARG A 328 9.29 -7.45 24.47
N LEU A 329 8.53 -6.37 24.35
CA LEU A 329 7.89 -5.95 23.10
C LEU A 329 8.88 -5.91 21.93
N ASN A 330 10.02 -5.22 22.09
CA ASN A 330 11.01 -5.10 21.02
C ASN A 330 11.58 -6.47 20.58
N THR A 331 11.78 -7.40 21.52
CA THR A 331 12.25 -8.75 21.19
C THR A 331 11.20 -9.52 20.39
N ILE A 332 9.93 -9.47 20.82
CA ILE A 332 8.83 -10.14 20.13
C ILE A 332 8.64 -9.56 18.73
N LEU A 333 8.70 -8.25 18.58
CA LEU A 333 8.57 -7.57 17.28
C LEU A 333 9.72 -7.90 16.32
N ASN A 334 10.96 -7.93 16.82
CA ASN A 334 12.10 -8.33 16.00
C ASN A 334 11.96 -9.79 15.53
N ASN A 335 11.57 -10.69 16.43
CA ASN A 335 11.33 -12.10 16.09
C ASN A 335 10.20 -12.25 15.08
N TYR A 336 9.10 -11.49 15.24
CA TYR A 336 8.00 -11.46 14.27
C TYR A 336 8.49 -11.04 12.88
N LYS A 337 9.24 -9.94 12.78
CA LYS A 337 9.76 -9.42 11.50
C LYS A 337 10.68 -10.42 10.81
N GLU A 338 11.61 -11.01 11.54
CA GLU A 338 12.56 -11.97 11.00
C GLU A 338 11.88 -13.26 10.54
N GLU A 339 11.02 -13.86 11.37
CA GLU A 339 10.34 -15.11 11.00
C GLU A 339 9.31 -14.89 9.87
N TYR A 340 8.59 -13.76 9.86
CA TYR A 340 7.72 -13.39 8.74
C TYR A 340 8.52 -13.25 7.44
N LYS A 341 9.63 -12.48 7.45
CA LYS A 341 10.49 -12.30 6.27
C LYS A 341 11.00 -13.64 5.76
N LYS A 342 11.54 -14.47 6.64
CA LYS A 342 12.06 -15.80 6.34
C LYS A 342 10.98 -16.70 5.72
N ALA A 343 9.81 -16.77 6.32
CA ALA A 343 8.70 -17.59 5.82
C ALA A 343 8.15 -17.08 4.47
N PHE A 344 7.98 -15.76 4.33
CA PHE A 344 7.52 -15.13 3.10
C PHE A 344 8.49 -15.38 1.94
N VAL A 345 9.78 -15.14 2.17
CA VAL A 345 10.83 -15.39 1.18
C VAL A 345 10.87 -16.88 0.82
N ALA A 346 10.88 -17.79 1.81
CA ALA A 346 10.88 -19.22 1.54
C ALA A 346 9.68 -19.64 0.68
N ARG A 347 8.49 -19.09 0.93
CA ARG A 347 7.30 -19.32 0.10
C ARG A 347 7.51 -18.83 -1.34
N LYS A 348 8.02 -17.61 -1.53
CA LYS A 348 8.26 -17.04 -2.86
C LYS A 348 9.31 -17.82 -3.64
N VAL A 349 10.38 -18.23 -2.97
CA VAL A 349 11.45 -19.07 -3.51
C VAL A 349 10.88 -20.41 -3.99
N LYS A 350 10.09 -21.11 -3.15
CA LYS A 350 9.42 -22.36 -3.52
C LYS A 350 8.52 -22.19 -4.74
N GLN A 351 7.69 -21.14 -4.77
CA GLN A 351 6.77 -20.86 -5.89
C GLN A 351 7.53 -20.59 -7.20
N LYS A 352 8.60 -19.80 -7.16
CA LYS A 352 9.41 -19.50 -8.35
C LYS A 352 10.21 -20.72 -8.81
N ALA A 353 10.76 -21.50 -7.87
CA ALA A 353 11.49 -22.73 -8.20
C ALA A 353 10.57 -23.76 -8.85
N ALA A 354 9.36 -23.97 -8.31
CA ALA A 354 8.32 -24.81 -8.90
C ALA A 354 8.02 -24.40 -10.35
N LYS A 355 7.78 -23.10 -10.57
CA LYS A 355 7.47 -22.56 -11.89
C LYS A 355 8.63 -22.77 -12.88
N GLN A 356 9.86 -22.44 -12.46
CA GLN A 356 11.04 -22.60 -13.32
C GLN A 356 11.29 -24.06 -13.71
N VAL A 357 11.09 -25.00 -12.78
CA VAL A 357 11.27 -26.43 -13.09
C VAL A 357 10.23 -26.96 -14.07
N VAL A 358 8.96 -26.54 -13.93
CA VAL A 358 7.92 -26.88 -14.90
C VAL A 358 8.25 -26.30 -16.28
N GLU A 359 8.67 -25.04 -16.35
CA GLU A 359 9.08 -24.39 -17.61
C GLU A 359 10.33 -25.04 -18.24
N GLU A 360 11.34 -25.40 -17.44
CA GLU A 360 12.52 -26.13 -17.91
C GLU A 360 12.15 -27.52 -18.46
N TYR A 361 11.20 -28.21 -17.81
CA TYR A 361 10.72 -29.51 -18.26
C TYR A 361 9.97 -29.42 -19.60
N HIS A 362 9.06 -28.47 -19.76
CA HIS A 362 8.34 -28.25 -21.02
C HIS A 362 9.29 -27.90 -22.17
N LYS A 363 10.31 -27.07 -21.92
CA LYS A 363 11.33 -26.75 -22.93
C LYS A 363 12.15 -27.97 -23.35
N LYS A 364 12.42 -28.88 -22.41
CA LYS A 364 13.21 -30.09 -22.66
C LYS A 364 12.39 -31.18 -23.36
N TYR A 365 11.08 -31.22 -23.14
CA TYR A 365 10.16 -32.23 -23.67
C TYR A 365 8.91 -31.60 -24.32
N PRO A 366 9.08 -30.86 -25.44
CA PRO A 366 7.98 -30.12 -26.08
C PRO A 366 6.86 -31.04 -26.64
N ASP A 367 7.17 -32.28 -27.00
CA ASP A 367 6.18 -33.23 -27.55
C ASP A 367 5.21 -33.79 -26.50
N LEU A 368 5.54 -33.68 -25.21
CA LEU A 368 4.70 -34.13 -24.10
C LEU A 368 3.78 -33.02 -23.57
N SER A 369 4.08 -31.74 -23.85
CA SER A 369 3.18 -30.62 -23.51
C SER A 369 1.90 -30.60 -24.36
N ASN A 370 1.94 -31.10 -25.60
CA ASN A 370 0.77 -31.15 -26.50
C ASN A 370 -0.24 -32.27 -26.17
N TYR A 371 0.14 -33.23 -25.31
CA TYR A 371 -0.79 -34.27 -24.82
C TYR A 371 -1.71 -33.78 -23.69
N VAL A 372 -1.49 -32.56 -23.18
CA VAL A 372 -2.20 -32.01 -22.01
C VAL A 372 -3.45 -31.21 -22.39
N GLU A 373 -3.56 -30.71 -23.62
CA GLU A 373 -4.71 -29.89 -24.05
C GLU A 373 -5.84 -30.67 -24.74
N ASN A 374 -5.65 -31.95 -25.09
CA ASN A 374 -6.72 -32.83 -25.60
C ASN A 374 -6.64 -34.21 -24.93
N PRO A 375 -7.36 -34.42 -23.82
CA PRO A 375 -7.73 -35.77 -23.42
C PRO A 375 -8.90 -36.21 -24.31
N GLU A 376 -8.71 -37.25 -25.13
CA GLU A 376 -9.81 -37.99 -25.74
C GLU A 376 -10.78 -38.56 -24.69
#